data_AF-A0A925DBM8-F1
#
_entry.id   AF-A0A925DBM8-F1
#
_cell.length_a   1.000
_cell.length_b   1.000
_cell.length_c   1.000
_cell.angle_alpha   90.00
_cell.angle_beta   90.00
_cell.angle_gamma   90.00
#
_symmetry.space_group_name_H-M   'P 1'
#
loop_
_entity.id
_entity.type
_entity.pdbx_description
1 polymer ?
#
loop_
_entity_poly.entity_id
_entity_poly.type
_entity_poly.pdbx_seq_one_letter_code
_entity_poly.pdbx_strand_id
1 'polypeptide(L)'
;MAVGSMLWAQPDEAKLRAAMKQIGPTTGGLNKKIAAKDATAAEDAKKLHAWFEGDVHSFWVEMKADDAVLFAKTAGSEFENVSKHAEAGHWEEASASFKKATANCAGCHTAHREKAADGSWKVK
;
A
#
# COMPACT_ATOMS: atom_id res chain seq x y z
N MET A 1 13.75 -3.30 -42.66
CA MET A 1 13.89 -2.14 -41.75
C MET A 1 13.40 -2.59 -40.38
N ALA A 2 14.31 -2.68 -39.41
CA ALA A 2 13.98 -3.07 -38.05
C ALA A 2 13.31 -1.89 -37.34
N VAL A 3 12.02 -1.99 -37.09
CA VAL A 3 11.35 -1.13 -36.09
C VAL A 3 11.56 -1.82 -34.75
N GLY A 4 12.70 -1.51 -34.12
CA GLY A 4 12.91 -1.82 -32.71
C GLY A 4 11.89 -1.04 -31.91
N SER A 5 10.82 -1.71 -31.48
CA SER A 5 9.93 -1.19 -30.45
C SER A 5 10.80 -0.85 -29.25
N MET A 6 10.92 0.44 -29.00
CA MET A 6 11.58 0.95 -27.80
C MET A 6 10.77 0.42 -26.63
N LEU A 7 11.26 -0.65 -26.01
CA LEU A 7 10.78 -1.17 -24.74
C LEU A 7 11.06 -0.07 -23.72
N TRP A 8 10.13 0.88 -23.58
CA TRP A 8 10.09 1.73 -22.41
C TRP A 8 9.96 0.77 -21.24
N ALA A 9 10.99 0.74 -20.39
CA ALA A 9 10.93 -0.01 -19.14
C ALA A 9 9.61 0.39 -18.48
N GLN A 10 8.67 -0.54 -18.41
CA GLN A 10 7.50 -0.32 -17.57
C GLN A 10 8.04 -0.06 -16.17
N PRO A 11 7.53 0.95 -15.43
CA PRO A 11 7.83 1.09 -14.01
C PRO A 11 7.75 -0.27 -13.35
N ASP A 12 8.60 -0.55 -12.36
CA ASP A 12 8.84 -1.91 -11.86
C ASP A 12 7.58 -2.52 -11.20
N GLU A 13 6.67 -3.01 -12.05
CA GLU A 13 5.37 -3.54 -11.67
C GLU A 13 5.57 -4.83 -10.87
N ALA A 14 6.69 -5.53 -11.08
CA ALA A 14 7.08 -6.68 -10.28
C ALA A 14 7.32 -6.29 -8.82
N LYS A 15 8.02 -5.16 -8.55
CA LYS A 15 8.16 -4.63 -7.19
C LYS A 15 6.84 -4.19 -6.59
N LEU A 16 6.01 -3.44 -7.33
CA LEU A 16 4.67 -3.07 -6.85
C LEU A 16 3.85 -4.31 -6.48
N ARG A 17 3.82 -5.33 -7.36
CA ARG A 17 3.09 -6.58 -7.13
C ARG A 17 3.64 -7.33 -5.92
N ALA A 18 4.97 -7.38 -5.76
CA ALA A 18 5.59 -8.00 -4.60
C ALA A 18 5.18 -7.30 -3.30
N ALA A 19 5.24 -5.96 -3.26
CA ALA A 19 4.79 -5.16 -2.12
C ALA A 19 3.30 -5.38 -1.82
N MET A 20 2.43 -5.29 -2.84
CA MET A 20 0.98 -5.49 -2.69
C MET A 20 0.61 -6.87 -2.16
N LYS A 21 1.37 -7.91 -2.54
CA LYS A 21 1.17 -9.28 -2.03
C LYS A 21 1.49 -9.40 -0.54
N GLN A 22 2.39 -8.57 -0.01
CA GLN A 22 2.70 -8.52 1.42
C GLN A 22 1.73 -7.58 2.19
N ILE A 23 1.38 -6.43 1.60
CA ILE A 23 0.50 -5.43 2.23
C ILE A 23 -0.84 -6.02 2.65
N GLY A 24 -1.49 -6.81 1.79
CA GLY A 24 -2.80 -7.42 2.07
C GLY A 24 -2.82 -8.25 3.37
N PRO A 25 -2.02 -9.33 3.48
CA PRO A 25 -1.97 -10.14 4.70
C PRO A 25 -1.43 -9.37 5.91
N THR A 26 -0.44 -8.48 5.76
CA THR A 26 0.06 -7.66 6.88
C THR A 26 -1.00 -6.71 7.42
N THR A 27 -1.82 -6.10 6.56
CA THR A 27 -2.97 -5.27 6.97
C THR A 27 -3.99 -6.09 7.76
N GLY A 28 -4.30 -7.30 7.29
CA GLY A 28 -5.21 -8.21 7.99
C GLY A 28 -4.67 -8.66 9.36
N GLY A 29 -3.36 -8.91 9.46
CA GLY A 29 -2.68 -9.22 10.71
C GLY A 29 -2.68 -8.04 11.68
N LEU A 30 -2.33 -6.85 11.18
CA LEU A 30 -2.32 -5.61 11.95
C LEU A 30 -3.68 -5.32 12.59
N ASN A 31 -4.79 -5.48 11.85
CA ASN A 31 -6.13 -5.27 12.40
C ASN A 31 -6.40 -6.16 13.64
N LYS A 32 -6.01 -7.44 13.56
CA LYS A 32 -6.15 -8.39 14.67
C LYS A 32 -5.28 -7.99 15.87
N LYS A 33 -4.06 -7.54 15.61
CA LYS A 33 -3.12 -7.09 16.65
C LYS A 33 -3.59 -5.81 17.35
N ILE A 34 -4.11 -4.84 16.61
CA ILE A 34 -4.74 -3.63 17.17
C ILE A 34 -5.91 -4.04 18.09
N ALA A 35 -6.80 -4.93 17.63
CA ALA A 35 -7.93 -5.39 18.43
C ALA A 35 -7.49 -6.14 19.70
N ALA A 36 -6.38 -6.89 19.62
CA ALA A 36 -5.79 -7.60 20.75
C ALA A 36 -4.89 -6.72 21.65
N LYS A 37 -4.69 -5.44 21.31
CA LYS A 37 -3.75 -4.53 21.99
C LYS A 37 -2.33 -5.11 22.06
N ASP A 38 -1.92 -5.80 21.00
CA ASP A 38 -0.63 -6.46 20.86
C ASP A 38 0.43 -5.44 20.39
N ALA A 39 1.47 -5.24 21.20
CA ALA A 39 2.56 -4.30 20.92
C ALA A 39 3.28 -4.56 19.58
N THR A 40 3.25 -5.80 19.07
CA THR A 40 3.81 -6.14 17.74
C THR A 40 3.00 -5.55 16.58
N ALA A 41 1.85 -4.91 16.84
CA ALA A 41 1.12 -4.09 15.87
C ALA A 41 2.00 -2.96 15.30
N ALA A 42 2.87 -2.37 16.13
CA ALA A 42 3.75 -1.29 15.70
C ALA A 42 4.70 -1.74 14.58
N GLU A 43 5.23 -2.95 14.66
CA GLU A 43 6.16 -3.48 13.65
C GLU A 43 5.47 -3.72 12.29
N ASP A 44 4.24 -4.24 12.31
CA ASP A 44 3.47 -4.45 11.08
C ASP A 44 3.07 -3.11 10.45
N ALA A 45 2.71 -2.12 11.27
CA ALA A 45 2.41 -0.77 10.82
C ALA A 45 3.64 -0.11 10.17
N LYS A 46 4.84 -0.25 10.77
CA LYS A 46 6.11 0.24 10.17
C LYS A 46 6.42 -0.42 8.83
N LYS A 47 6.19 -1.74 8.69
CA LYS A 47 6.38 -2.45 7.41
C LYS A 47 5.44 -1.91 6.34
N LEU A 48 4.16 -1.71 6.69
CA LEU A 48 3.18 -1.14 5.77
C LEU A 48 3.56 0.27 5.34
N HIS A 49 3.91 1.14 6.29
CA HIS A 49 4.43 2.48 6.00
C HIS A 49 5.62 2.44 5.02
N ALA A 50 6.61 1.59 5.28
CA ALA A 50 7.80 1.47 4.44
C ALA A 50 7.47 1.02 3.00
N TRP A 51 6.55 0.08 2.80
CA TRP A 51 6.13 -0.29 1.44
C TRP A 51 5.37 0.84 0.74
N PHE A 52 4.52 1.57 1.45
CA PHE A 52 3.76 2.67 0.86
C PHE A 52 4.64 3.85 0.46
N GLU A 53 5.57 4.29 1.31
CA GLU A 53 6.52 5.36 1.00
C GLU A 53 7.62 4.94 0.01
N GLY A 54 7.96 3.64 -0.01
CA GLY A 54 8.94 3.06 -0.91
C GLY A 54 8.33 2.62 -2.24
N ASP A 55 8.10 1.32 -2.37
CA ASP A 55 7.77 0.66 -3.64
C ASP A 55 6.47 1.20 -4.27
N VAL A 56 5.44 1.46 -3.47
CA VAL A 56 4.13 1.90 -3.98
C VAL A 56 4.19 3.34 -4.47
N HIS A 57 4.66 4.26 -3.64
CA HIS A 57 4.79 5.67 -4.00
C HIS A 57 5.72 5.87 -5.20
N SER A 58 6.89 5.21 -5.21
CA SER A 58 7.87 5.36 -6.29
C SER A 58 7.31 4.91 -7.63
N PHE A 59 6.61 3.77 -7.66
CA PHE A 59 5.96 3.28 -8.88
C PHE A 59 4.95 4.30 -9.43
N TRP A 60 4.10 4.88 -8.58
CA TRP A 60 3.07 5.83 -9.04
C TRP A 60 3.63 7.19 -9.44
N VAL A 61 4.75 7.62 -8.84
CA VAL A 61 5.50 8.80 -9.30
C VAL A 61 6.05 8.57 -10.71
N GLU A 62 6.63 7.39 -10.98
CA GLU A 62 7.14 7.04 -12.32
C GLU A 62 6.00 6.92 -13.35
N MET A 63 4.86 6.38 -12.95
CA MET A 63 3.63 6.33 -13.76
C MET A 63 2.98 7.71 -13.96
N LYS A 64 3.42 8.75 -13.24
CA LYS A 64 2.82 10.09 -13.26
C LYS A 64 1.32 10.08 -12.95
N ALA A 65 0.91 9.21 -12.02
CA ALA A 65 -0.48 9.10 -11.56
C ALA A 65 -0.63 9.81 -10.21
N ASP A 66 -0.89 11.11 -10.24
CA ASP A 66 -0.89 11.97 -9.05
C ASP A 66 -1.93 11.54 -7.99
N ASP A 67 -3.07 11.01 -8.41
CA ASP A 67 -4.09 10.45 -7.53
C ASP A 67 -3.61 9.18 -6.82
N ALA A 68 -2.91 8.29 -7.54
CA ALA A 68 -2.29 7.10 -6.95
C ALA A 68 -1.15 7.45 -5.98
N VAL A 69 -0.36 8.47 -6.30
CA VAL A 69 0.65 9.04 -5.39
C VAL A 69 -0.02 9.54 -4.11
N LEU A 70 -1.15 10.24 -4.23
CA LEU A 70 -1.90 10.73 -3.06
C LEU A 70 -2.47 9.58 -2.22
N PHE A 71 -3.01 8.53 -2.85
CA PHE A 71 -3.46 7.33 -2.13
C PHE A 71 -2.31 6.68 -1.37
N ALA A 72 -1.14 6.54 -2.01
CA ALA A 72 0.05 5.94 -1.40
C ALA A 72 0.52 6.73 -0.17
N LYS A 73 0.66 8.06 -0.29
CA LYS A 73 1.06 8.94 0.81
C LYS A 73 0.07 8.90 1.98
N THR A 74 -1.23 8.91 1.66
CA THR A 74 -2.28 8.89 2.70
C THR A 74 -2.24 7.58 3.48
N ALA A 75 -2.15 6.44 2.78
CA ALA A 75 -2.02 5.14 3.44
C ALA A 75 -0.71 5.04 4.24
N GLY A 76 0.42 5.46 3.66
CA GLY A 76 1.74 5.47 4.31
C GLY A 76 1.75 6.29 5.60
N SER A 77 1.23 7.52 5.55
CA SER A 77 1.16 8.42 6.71
C SER A 77 0.26 7.86 7.82
N GLU A 78 -0.89 7.27 7.47
CA GLU A 78 -1.78 6.69 8.47
C GLU A 78 -1.21 5.41 9.08
N PHE A 79 -0.48 4.58 8.34
CA PHE A 79 0.26 3.45 8.94
C PHE A 79 1.40 3.91 9.85
N GLU A 80 2.06 5.02 9.54
CA GLU A 80 3.01 5.65 10.47
C GLU A 80 2.31 6.04 11.79
N ASN A 81 1.13 6.66 11.71
CA ASN A 81 0.33 7.01 12.87
C ASN A 81 -0.12 5.78 13.66
N VAL A 82 -0.52 4.69 12.99
CA VAL A 82 -0.83 3.42 13.66
C VAL A 82 0.37 2.94 14.49
N SER A 83 1.59 2.99 13.93
CA SER A 83 2.80 2.62 14.67
C SER A 83 2.97 3.48 15.92
N LYS A 84 2.95 4.82 15.76
CA LYS A 84 3.15 5.76 16.88
C LYS A 84 2.12 5.55 17.99
N HIS A 85 0.86 5.35 17.62
CA HIS A 85 -0.23 5.11 18.58
C HIS A 85 -0.11 3.74 19.26
N ALA A 86 0.22 2.69 18.53
CA ALA A 86 0.45 1.36 19.11
C ALA A 86 1.62 1.35 20.10
N GLU A 87 2.73 2.04 19.77
CA GLU A 87 3.89 2.20 20.66
C GLU A 87 3.55 2.98 21.94
N ALA A 88 2.65 3.96 21.84
CA ALA A 88 2.15 4.73 22.98
C ALA A 88 1.03 4.02 23.76
N GLY A 89 0.55 2.85 23.30
CA GLY A 89 -0.61 2.16 23.89
C GLY A 89 -1.96 2.87 23.66
N HIS A 90 -2.03 3.79 22.71
CA HIS A 90 -3.22 4.56 22.30
C HIS A 90 -4.04 3.76 21.27
N TRP A 91 -4.63 2.65 21.70
CA TRP A 91 -5.21 1.65 20.80
C TRP A 91 -6.44 2.13 20.02
N GLU A 92 -7.23 3.02 20.60
CA GLU A 92 -8.40 3.61 19.97
C GLU A 92 -7.97 4.53 18.80
N GLU A 93 -6.91 5.32 18.98
CA GLU A 93 -6.29 6.16 17.94
C GLU A 93 -5.56 5.32 16.88
N ALA A 94 -4.91 4.23 17.28
CA ALA A 94 -4.34 3.26 16.35
C ALA A 94 -5.43 2.64 15.46
N SER A 95 -6.58 2.28 16.03
CA SER A 95 -7.72 1.77 15.26
C SER A 95 -8.30 2.82 14.31
N ALA A 96 -8.40 4.08 14.75
CA ALA A 96 -8.88 5.17 13.91
C ALA A 96 -7.97 5.42 12.71
N SER A 97 -6.65 5.47 12.93
CA SER A 97 -5.64 5.64 11.88
C SER A 97 -5.66 4.46 10.90
N PHE A 98 -5.78 3.22 11.41
CA PHE A 98 -5.90 2.03 10.58
C PHE A 98 -7.13 2.08 9.64
N LYS A 99 -8.28 2.53 10.15
CA LYS A 99 -9.50 2.70 9.33
C LYS A 99 -9.28 3.73 8.21
N LYS A 100 -8.59 4.84 8.50
CA LYS A 100 -8.26 5.85 7.48
C LYS A 100 -7.30 5.30 6.43
N ALA A 101 -6.27 4.57 6.83
CA ALA A 101 -5.34 3.93 5.90
C ALA A 101 -6.09 2.98 4.95
N THR A 102 -6.92 2.10 5.51
CA THR A 102 -7.59 1.04 4.74
C THR A 102 -8.76 1.51 3.89
N ALA A 103 -9.38 2.65 4.21
CA ALA A 103 -10.43 3.26 3.38
C ALA A 103 -9.93 3.59 1.94
N ASN A 104 -8.64 3.87 1.77
CA ASN A 104 -8.05 4.20 0.47
C ASN A 104 -7.79 2.98 -0.42
N CYS A 105 -7.75 1.77 0.14
CA CYS A 105 -7.36 0.56 -0.61
C CYS A 105 -8.31 0.28 -1.79
N ALA A 106 -9.62 0.37 -1.57
CA ALA A 106 -10.61 0.10 -2.62
C ALA A 106 -10.61 1.20 -3.71
N GLY A 107 -10.39 2.46 -3.30
CA GLY A 107 -10.29 3.62 -4.20
C GLY A 107 -9.15 3.45 -5.19
N CYS A 108 -7.93 3.24 -4.69
CA CYS A 108 -6.76 3.03 -5.54
C CYS A 108 -6.91 1.77 -6.43
N HIS A 109 -7.40 0.65 -5.88
CA HIS A 109 -7.57 -0.56 -6.69
C HIS A 109 -8.60 -0.40 -7.81
N THR A 110 -9.73 0.26 -7.55
CA THR A 110 -10.74 0.53 -8.59
C THR A 110 -10.21 1.52 -9.62
N ALA A 111 -9.46 2.52 -9.16
CA ALA A 111 -8.92 3.57 -9.99
C ALA A 111 -7.71 3.14 -10.81
N HIS A 112 -6.96 2.09 -10.45
CA HIS A 112 -5.72 1.75 -11.18
C HIS A 112 -5.51 0.27 -11.47
N ARG A 113 -6.49 -0.59 -11.20
CA ARG A 113 -6.40 -2.01 -11.58
C ARG A 113 -7.52 -2.42 -12.52
N GLU A 114 -7.14 -3.26 -13.47
CA GLU A 114 -8.08 -3.97 -14.33
C GLU A 114 -7.87 -5.48 -14.19
N LYS A 115 -8.96 -6.22 -14.44
CA LYS A 115 -8.91 -7.68 -14.44
C LYS A 115 -8.65 -8.15 -15.86
N ALA A 116 -7.51 -8.78 -16.08
CA ALA A 116 -7.16 -9.38 -17.36
C ALA A 116 -8.02 -10.61 -17.66
N ALA A 117 -8.02 -11.04 -18.93
CA ALA A 117 -8.81 -12.17 -19.41
C ALA A 117 -8.47 -13.52 -18.72
N ASP A 118 -7.24 -13.66 -18.24
CA ASP A 118 -6.77 -14.81 -17.44
C ASP A 118 -7.21 -14.74 -15.96
N GLY A 119 -7.94 -13.69 -15.58
CA GLY A 119 -8.40 -13.45 -14.22
C GLY A 119 -7.37 -12.77 -13.30
N SER A 120 -6.15 -12.53 -13.78
CA SER A 120 -5.13 -11.77 -13.06
C SER A 120 -5.49 -10.28 -13.01
N TRP A 121 -4.96 -9.56 -12.02
CA TRP A 121 -5.10 -8.10 -11.96
C TRP A 121 -3.84 -7.44 -12.50
N LYS A 122 -4.01 -6.38 -13.28
CA LYS A 122 -2.94 -5.56 -13.87
C LYS A 122 -3.13 -4.10 -13.52
N VAL A 123 -2.03 -3.35 -13.48
CA VAL A 123 -2.09 -1.88 -13.46
C VAL A 123 -2.63 -1.42 -14.81
N LYS A 124 -3.52 -0.43 -14.80
CA LYS A 124 -4.11 0.16 -16.00
C LYS A 124 -3.39 1.45 -16.41
#